data_AF-A0AAE4R119-F1
#
_entry.id   AF-A0AAE4R119-F1
#
_cell.length_a   1.000
_cell.length_b   1.000
_cell.length_c   1.000
_cell.angle_alpha   90.00
_cell.angle_beta   90.00
_cell.angle_gamma   90.00
#
_symmetry.space_group_name_H-M   'P 1'
#
loop_
_entity.id
_entity.type
_entity.pdbx_description
1 polymer ?
#
loop_
_entity_poly.entity_id
_entity_poly.type
_entity_poly.pdbx_seq_one_letter_code
_entity_poly.pdbx_strand_id
1 'polypeptide(L)' 'YLSDEARAQTYQDWVHHYNHHRPHTGIDGKSPIERLAVHNLPGKNS' A
#
# COMPACT_ATOMS: atom_id res chain seq x y z
N TYR A 1 11.81 0.60 16.52
CA TYR A 1 11.07 -0.32 17.40
C TYR A 1 12.06 -1.04 18.30
N LEU A 2 11.72 -1.25 19.57
CA LEU A 2 12.59 -1.90 20.55
C LEU A 2 12.41 -3.43 20.60
N SER A 3 11.38 -3.96 19.93
CA SER A 3 11.15 -5.39 19.71
C SER A 3 10.42 -5.63 18.38
N ASP A 4 10.36 -6.89 17.95
CA ASP A 4 9.60 -7.28 16.77
C ASP A 4 8.08 -7.16 16.98
N GLU A 5 7.59 -7.39 18.19
CA GLU A 5 6.19 -7.16 18.55
C GLU A 5 5.82 -5.69 18.41
N ALA A 6 6.67 -4.79 18.91
CA ALA A 6 6.46 -3.35 18.77
C ALA A 6 6.48 -2.90 17.29
N ARG A 7 7.29 -3.56 16.45
CA ARG A 7 7.29 -3.33 14.99
C ARG A 7 6.00 -3.86 14.35
N ALA A 8 5.57 -5.06 14.72
CA ALA A 8 4.37 -5.69 14.18
C ALA A 8 3.10 -4.89 14.49
N GLN A 9 3.02 -4.28 15.68
CA GLN A 9 1.90 -3.41 16.05
C GLN A 9 1.73 -2.21 15.10
N THR A 10 2.82 -1.67 14.56
CA THR A 10 2.76 -0.55 13.60
C THR A 10 2.58 -0.96 12.15
N TYR A 11 2.62 -2.27 11.87
CA TYR A 11 2.67 -2.76 10.50
C TYR A 11 1.39 -2.41 9.73
N GLN A 12 0.22 -2.54 10.37
CA GLN A 12 -1.05 -2.25 9.71
C GLN A 12 -1.19 -0.78 9.32
N ASP A 13 -0.83 0.13 10.23
CA ASP A 13 -0.84 1.57 9.94
C ASP A 13 0.13 1.94 8.82
N TRP A 14 1.33 1.33 8.83
CA TRP A 14 2.30 1.52 7.76
C TRP A 14 1.78 1.03 6.41
N VAL A 15 1.16 -0.15 6.35
CA VAL A 15 0.55 -0.70 5.11
C VAL A 15 -0.55 0.23 4.60
N HIS A 16 -1.42 0.72 5.49
CA HIS A 16 -2.47 1.66 5.10
C HIS A 16 -1.88 2.94 4.51
N HIS A 17 -0.91 3.55 5.20
CA HIS A 17 -0.26 4.76 4.71
C HIS A 17 0.46 4.55 3.37
N TYR A 18 1.18 3.44 3.24
CA TYR A 18 1.88 3.10 2.00
C TYR A 18 0.91 2.95 0.83
N ASN A 19 -0.16 2.18 1.01
CA ASN A 19 -1.10 1.88 -0.07
C ASN A 19 -1.98 3.07 -0.47
N HIS A 20 -2.35 3.93 0.47
CA HIS A 20 -3.36 4.98 0.25
C HIS A 20 -2.80 6.38 0.13
N HIS A 21 -1.59 6.64 0.64
CA HIS A 21 -1.11 8.01 0.83
C HIS A 21 0.29 8.27 0.29
N ARG A 22 1.13 7.24 0.17
CA ARG A 22 2.53 7.44 -0.22
C ARG A 22 2.66 7.66 -1.73
N PRO A 23 3.12 8.84 -2.19
CA PRO A 23 3.36 9.07 -3.62
C PRO A 23 4.59 8.29 -4.10
N HIS A 24 4.52 7.74 -5.31
CA HIS A 24 5.62 7.02 -5.94
C HIS A 24 6.03 7.66 -7.27
N THR A 25 7.33 7.96 -7.41
CA THR A 25 7.89 8.62 -8.61
C THR A 25 7.73 7.80 -9.89
N GLY A 26 7.72 6.47 -9.80
CA GLY A 26 7.54 5.59 -10.95
C GLY A 26 6.11 5.51 -11.50
N ILE A 27 5.12 6.12 -10.82
CA ILE A 27 3.70 6.13 -11.23
C ILE A 27 3.12 7.56 -11.15
N ASP A 28 3.90 8.55 -11.60
CA ASP A 28 3.51 9.96 -11.66
C ASP A 28 3.10 10.56 -10.30
N GLY A 29 3.73 10.11 -9.21
CA GLY A 29 3.43 10.58 -7.87
C GLY A 29 2.12 10.03 -7.29
N LYS A 30 1.45 9.09 -7.97
CA LYS A 30 0.27 8.41 -7.44
C LYS A 30 0.65 7.46 -6.30
N SER A 31 -0.33 7.17 -5.46
CA SER A 31 -0.30 6.08 -4.49
C SER A 31 -0.54 4.72 -5.16
N PRO A 32 -0.14 3.60 -4.53
CA PRO A 32 -0.32 2.26 -5.08
C PRO A 32 -1.77 1.92 -5.43
N ILE A 33 -2.74 2.32 -4.59
CA ILE A 33 -4.16 1.97 -4.80
C ILE A 33 -4.75 2.61 -6.05
N GLU A 34 -4.27 3.80 -6.45
CA GLU A 34 -4.75 4.51 -7.65
C GLU A 34 -4.44 3.73 -8.94
N ARG A 35 -3.50 2.79 -8.91
CA ARG A 35 -3.25 1.89 -10.04
C ARG A 35 -4.34 0.85 -10.26
N LEU A 36 -5.13 0.51 -9.24
CA LEU A 36 -6.20 -0.48 -9.36
C LEU A 36 -7.28 0.00 -10.35
N ALA A 37 -7.56 1.31 -10.38
CA ALA A 37 -8.48 1.91 -11.34
C ALA A 37 -7.94 1.91 -12.78
N VAL A 38 -6.61 2.02 -12.94
CA VAL A 38 -5.95 2.09 -14.26
C VAL A 38 -5.78 0.69 -14.88
N HIS A 39 -5.52 -0.33 -14.06
CA HIS A 39 -5.22 -1.67 -14.56
C HIS A 39 -6.40 -2.64 -14.52
N ASN A 40 -7.55 -2.25 -13.95
CA ASN A 40 -8.85 -2.94 -13.95
C ASN A 40 -8.75 -4.44 -14.24
N LEU A 41 -7.95 -5.17 -13.46
CA LEU A 41 -7.86 -6.61 -13.54
C LEU A 41 -9.19 -7.10 -12.94
N PRO A 42 -10.10 -7.72 -13.71
CA PRO A 42 -11.22 -8.41 -13.09
C PRO A 42 -10.61 -9.39 -12.08
N GLY A 43 -11.00 -9.26 -10.82
CA GLY A 43 -10.46 -10.05 -9.72
C GLY A 43 -10.48 -11.52 -10.09
N LYS A 44 -9.31 -12.08 -10.39
CA LYS A 44 -9.16 -13.50 -10.71
C LYS A 44 -9.00 -14.26 -9.41
N ASN A 45 -10.04 -14.22 -8.59
CA ASN A 45 -10.22 -15.11 -7.45
C ASN A 45 -11.43 -15.99 -7.76
N SER A 46 -11.24 -16.92 -8.71
CA SER A 46 -12.06 -18.13 -8.84
C SER A 46 -11.36 -19.26 -8.12
#